data_AF-A0A6S6TS37-F1
#
_entry.id   AF-A0A6S6TS37-F1
#
_cell.length_a   1.000
_cell.length_b   1.000
_cell.length_c   1.000
_cell.angle_alpha   90.00
_cell.angle_beta   90.00
_cell.angle_gamma   90.00
#
_symmetry.space_group_name_H-M   'P 1'
#
loop_
_entity.id
_entity.type
_entity.pdbx_description
1 polymer ?
#
loop_
_entity_poly.entity_id
_entity_poly.type
_entity_poly.pdbx_seq_one_letter_code
_entity_poly.pdbx_strand_id
1 'polypeptide(L)'
;MFFGLFTPKKKSRIPLFDAKLIKKFHHDHIKLVKSIGDINKALEQGNSHKVKKLLLRLRMEILGHFMEEDIKLYWYLKDYYKDEENANSLVKTFDTSIKMIQKDVIKFLDYYTQDYVPLDMEFQQKFDMMVSKLASRIESEESNLYPLYQK
;
A
#
# COMPACT_ATOMS: atom_id res chain seq x y z
N MET A 1 18.31 -41.90 -20.32
CA MET A 1 19.29 -40.86 -19.93
C MET A 1 18.53 -39.60 -19.58
N PHE A 2 18.51 -39.23 -18.30
CA PHE A 2 17.85 -38.03 -17.78
C PHE A 2 18.77 -36.82 -17.96
N PHE A 3 18.35 -35.80 -18.70
CA PHE A 3 18.94 -34.46 -18.61
C PHE A 3 18.10 -33.63 -17.64
N GLY A 4 18.57 -33.55 -16.40
CA GLY A 4 18.10 -32.58 -15.43
C GLY A 4 18.55 -31.18 -15.85
N LEU A 5 17.62 -30.36 -16.32
CA LEU A 5 17.82 -28.93 -16.47
C LEU A 5 17.87 -28.30 -15.07
N PHE A 6 19.08 -28.07 -14.57
CA PHE A 6 19.32 -27.19 -13.44
C PHE A 6 18.89 -25.77 -13.81
N THR A 7 17.71 -25.35 -13.37
CA THR A 7 17.40 -23.92 -13.27
C THR A 7 18.10 -23.39 -12.02
N PRO A 8 19.02 -22.40 -12.12
CA PRO A 8 19.54 -21.77 -10.92
C PRO A 8 18.38 -21.03 -10.23
N LYS A 9 18.04 -21.44 -8.99
CA LYS A 9 17.15 -20.64 -8.13
C LYS A 9 17.79 -19.26 -8.01
N LYS A 10 17.14 -18.24 -8.60
CA LYS A 10 17.52 -16.83 -8.44
C LYS A 10 17.59 -16.57 -6.93
N LYS A 11 18.79 -16.41 -6.35
CA LYS A 11 18.95 -15.99 -4.96
C LYS A 11 18.32 -14.60 -4.86
N SER A 12 17.10 -14.55 -4.35
CA SER A 12 16.41 -13.31 -4.02
C SER A 12 17.30 -12.57 -3.03
N ARG A 13 17.98 -11.49 -3.47
CA ARG A 13 18.84 -10.71 -2.59
C ARG A 13 17.93 -9.93 -1.65
N ILE A 14 18.05 -10.19 -0.35
CA ILE A 14 17.36 -9.42 0.70
C ILE A 14 17.72 -7.93 0.49
N PRO A 15 16.75 -7.01 0.58
CA PRO A 15 17.03 -5.59 0.45
C PRO A 15 18.03 -5.15 1.53
N LEU A 16 18.97 -4.30 1.16
CA LEU A 16 19.84 -3.65 2.14
C LEU A 16 19.08 -2.50 2.82
N PHE A 17 19.52 -2.14 4.02
CA PHE A 17 19.03 -0.97 4.73
C PHE A 17 19.19 0.30 3.87
N ASP A 18 18.15 1.12 3.81
CA ASP A 18 18.12 2.43 3.13
C ASP A 18 17.64 3.50 4.12
N ALA A 19 18.58 4.34 4.56
CA ALA A 19 18.34 5.42 5.52
C ALA A 19 17.31 6.46 5.03
N LYS A 20 16.99 6.51 3.72
CA LYS A 20 16.02 7.45 3.14
C LYS A 20 14.63 6.82 2.96
N LEU A 21 14.47 5.52 3.21
CA LEU A 21 13.24 4.78 2.92
C LEU A 21 12.03 5.35 3.66
N ILE A 22 12.13 5.51 4.97
CA ILE A 22 11.03 6.04 5.80
C ILE A 22 10.66 7.46 5.40
N LYS A 23 11.66 8.31 5.14
CA LYS A 23 11.42 9.68 4.63
C LYS A 23 10.69 9.67 3.28
N LYS A 24 11.00 8.72 2.41
CA LYS A 24 10.29 8.55 1.14
C LYS A 24 8.82 8.16 1.39
N PHE A 25 8.56 7.19 2.26
CA PHE A 25 7.20 6.74 2.53
C PHE A 25 6.31 7.80 3.16
N HIS A 26 6.83 8.62 4.09
CA HIS A 26 6.10 9.80 4.57
C HIS A 26 5.70 10.75 3.43
N HIS A 27 6.60 11.00 2.46
CA HIS A 27 6.25 11.82 1.30
C HIS A 27 5.20 11.15 0.40
N ASP A 28 5.24 9.82 0.27
CA ASP A 28 4.22 9.09 -0.48
C ASP A 28 2.87 9.15 0.23
N HIS A 29 2.81 9.02 1.55
CA HIS A 29 1.59 9.23 2.34
C HIS A 29 1.00 10.63 2.15
N ILE A 30 1.83 11.68 2.20
CA ILE A 30 1.38 13.06 1.94
C ILE A 30 0.77 13.18 0.53
N LYS A 31 1.35 12.52 -0.48
CA LYS A 31 0.77 12.50 -1.84
C LYS A 31 -0.57 11.76 -1.88
N LEU A 32 -0.67 10.61 -1.22
CA LEU A 32 -1.92 9.84 -1.16
C LEU A 32 -3.05 10.65 -0.50
N VAL A 33 -2.77 11.29 0.64
CA VAL A 33 -3.73 12.18 1.32
C VAL A 33 -4.16 13.33 0.42
N LYS A 34 -3.21 13.94 -0.31
CA LYS A 34 -3.53 15.00 -1.27
C LYS A 34 -4.44 14.49 -2.40
N SER A 35 -4.13 13.33 -2.98
CA SER A 35 -4.93 12.73 -4.05
C SER A 35 -6.35 12.40 -3.58
N ILE A 36 -6.53 11.91 -2.35
CA ILE A 36 -7.84 11.72 -1.72
C ILE A 36 -8.59 13.05 -1.56
N GLY A 37 -7.91 14.11 -1.10
CA GLY A 37 -8.51 15.44 -0.99
C GLY A 37 -8.95 16.02 -2.33
N ASP A 38 -8.18 15.79 -3.40
CA ASP A 38 -8.55 16.21 -4.76
C ASP A 38 -9.78 15.44 -5.27
N ILE A 39 -9.93 14.15 -4.91
CA ILE A 39 -11.12 13.35 -5.23
C ILE A 39 -12.35 13.90 -4.52
N ASN A 40 -12.27 14.17 -3.22
CA ASN A 40 -13.37 14.75 -2.44
C ASN A 40 -13.85 16.08 -3.05
N LYS A 41 -12.92 16.98 -3.39
CA LYS A 41 -13.27 18.23 -4.07
C LYS A 41 -13.98 18.02 -5.41
N ALA A 42 -13.58 17.00 -6.18
CA ALA A 42 -14.22 16.69 -7.45
C ALA A 42 -15.62 16.07 -7.26
N LEU A 43 -15.83 15.29 -6.18
CA LEU A 43 -17.14 14.75 -5.79
C LEU A 43 -18.10 15.87 -5.39
N GLU A 44 -17.66 16.80 -4.55
CA GLU A 44 -18.43 17.99 -4.15
C GLU A 44 -18.87 18.85 -5.36
N GLN A 45 -18.04 18.88 -6.40
CA GLN A 45 -18.31 19.59 -7.65
C GLN A 45 -19.22 18.82 -8.62
N GLY A 46 -19.61 17.58 -8.30
CA GLY A 46 -20.36 16.70 -9.20
C GLY A 46 -19.59 16.33 -10.48
N ASN A 47 -18.27 16.45 -10.49
CA ASN A 47 -17.45 16.23 -11.68
C ASN A 47 -16.99 14.77 -11.77
N SER A 48 -17.91 13.88 -12.14
CA SER A 48 -17.67 12.44 -12.20
C SER A 48 -16.49 12.06 -13.10
N HIS A 49 -16.32 12.74 -14.25
CA HIS A 49 -15.18 12.48 -15.14
C HIS A 49 -13.84 12.78 -14.46
N LYS A 50 -13.74 13.90 -13.74
CA LYS A 50 -12.54 14.26 -12.97
C LYS A 50 -12.30 13.27 -11.83
N VAL A 51 -13.36 12.82 -11.14
CA VAL A 51 -13.24 11.80 -10.09
C VAL A 51 -12.62 10.51 -10.65
N LYS A 52 -13.12 9.99 -11.78
CA LYS A 52 -12.56 8.78 -12.42
C LYS A 52 -11.08 8.93 -12.74
N LYS A 53 -10.69 10.07 -13.33
CA LYS A 53 -9.28 10.37 -13.62
C LYS A 53 -8.42 10.40 -12.36
N LEU A 54 -8.93 10.98 -11.28
CA LEU A 54 -8.22 11.05 -10.00
C LEU A 54 -8.15 9.68 -9.30
N LEU A 55 -9.17 8.84 -9.40
CA LEU A 55 -9.14 7.46 -8.90
C LEU A 55 -8.08 6.62 -9.62
N LEU A 56 -7.95 6.77 -10.95
CA LEU A 56 -6.89 6.11 -11.73
C LEU A 56 -5.50 6.55 -11.28
N ARG A 57 -5.34 7.84 -10.98
CA ARG A 57 -4.09 8.37 -10.43
C ARG A 57 -3.79 7.80 -9.04
N LEU A 58 -4.76 7.84 -8.14
CA LEU A 58 -4.64 7.29 -6.78
C LEU A 58 -4.25 5.81 -6.83
N ARG A 59 -4.84 5.05 -7.77
CA ARG A 59 -4.50 3.64 -8.01
C ARG A 59 -3.03 3.44 -8.33
N MET A 60 -2.46 4.22 -9.26
CA MET A 60 -1.05 4.10 -9.60
C MET A 60 -0.15 4.47 -8.42
N GLU A 61 -0.48 5.55 -7.71
CA GLU A 61 0.30 6.04 -6.56
C GLU A 61 0.29 5.01 -5.42
N ILE A 62 -0.88 4.45 -5.08
CA ILE A 62 -1.00 3.53 -3.95
C ILE A 62 -0.43 2.15 -4.24
N LEU A 63 -0.59 1.64 -5.47
CA LEU A 63 0.02 0.38 -5.88
C LEU A 63 1.55 0.47 -5.85
N GLY A 64 2.11 1.60 -6.31
CA GLY A 64 3.54 1.84 -6.26
C GLY A 64 4.06 1.88 -4.83
N HIS A 65 3.34 2.57 -3.93
CA HIS A 65 3.66 2.63 -2.51
C HIS A 65 3.62 1.23 -1.86
N PHE A 66 2.51 0.50 -1.99
CA PHE A 66 2.36 -0.87 -1.46
C PHE A 66 3.45 -1.81 -1.95
N MET A 67 3.77 -1.79 -3.25
CA MET A 67 4.83 -2.63 -3.81
C MET A 67 6.19 -2.29 -3.21
N GLU A 68 6.49 -1.00 -3.00
CA GLU A 68 7.75 -0.61 -2.37
C GLU A 68 7.84 -1.02 -0.90
N GLU A 69 6.74 -0.90 -0.13
CA GLU A 69 6.71 -1.38 1.25
C GLU A 69 6.93 -2.89 1.33
N ASP A 70 6.23 -3.67 0.50
CA ASP A 70 6.35 -5.13 0.44
C ASP A 70 7.79 -5.56 0.16
N ILE A 71 8.41 -4.99 -0.87
CA ILE A 71 9.74 -5.44 -1.33
C ILE A 71 10.89 -4.82 -0.56
N LYS A 72 10.77 -3.61 0.00
CA LYS A 72 11.89 -2.93 0.68
C LYS A 72 11.78 -2.99 2.19
N LEU A 73 10.61 -2.71 2.75
CA LEU A 73 10.42 -2.59 4.20
C LEU A 73 10.12 -3.94 4.82
N TYR A 74 9.03 -4.58 4.40
CA TYR A 74 8.59 -5.85 4.98
C TYR A 74 9.61 -6.95 4.79
N TRP A 75 10.22 -7.02 3.61
CA TRP A 75 11.23 -8.04 3.35
C TRP A 75 12.50 -7.83 4.18
N TYR A 76 12.94 -6.57 4.38
CA TYR A 76 14.04 -6.26 5.28
C TYR A 76 13.70 -6.61 6.74
N LEU A 77 12.56 -6.12 7.26
CA LEU A 77 12.17 -6.34 8.65
C LEU A 77 12.00 -7.82 9.00
N LYS A 78 11.44 -8.61 8.07
CA LYS A 78 11.31 -10.07 8.26
C LYS A 78 12.64 -10.78 8.33
N ASP A 79 13.64 -10.35 7.56
CA ASP A 79 14.97 -10.95 7.64
C ASP A 79 15.74 -10.45 8.87
N TYR A 80 15.68 -9.15 9.17
CA TYR A 80 16.36 -8.52 10.30
C TYR A 80 15.90 -9.11 11.63
N TYR A 81 14.58 -9.26 11.82
CA TYR A 81 14.00 -9.78 13.07
C TYR A 81 13.76 -11.29 13.06
N LYS A 82 14.28 -12.06 12.08
CA LYS A 82 13.91 -13.48 11.94
C LYS A 82 14.21 -14.34 13.18
N ASP A 83 15.26 -13.98 13.92
CA ASP A 83 15.74 -14.69 15.11
C ASP A 83 15.23 -14.05 16.43
N GLU A 84 14.49 -12.94 16.35
CA GLU A 84 13.85 -12.27 17.50
C GLU A 84 12.34 -12.57 17.52
N GLU A 85 11.92 -13.63 18.22
CA GLU A 85 10.55 -14.18 18.16
C GLU A 85 9.43 -13.14 18.31
N ASN A 86 9.54 -12.27 19.32
CA ASN A 86 8.53 -11.23 19.59
C ASN A 86 8.46 -10.20 18.46
N ALA A 87 9.61 -9.71 17.97
CA ALA A 87 9.66 -8.73 16.90
C ALA A 87 9.21 -9.32 15.56
N ASN A 88 9.60 -10.57 15.27
CA ASN A 88 9.16 -11.31 14.09
C ASN A 88 7.63 -11.50 14.06
N SER A 89 7.04 -11.87 15.20
CA SER A 89 5.59 -12.04 15.33
C SER A 89 4.84 -10.72 15.08
N LEU A 90 5.37 -9.62 15.60
CA LEU A 90 4.83 -8.28 15.36
C LEU A 90 4.89 -7.91 13.86
N VAL A 91 6.05 -8.08 13.22
CA VAL A 91 6.23 -7.80 11.79
C VAL A 91 5.28 -8.65 10.93
N LYS A 92 5.09 -9.94 11.25
CA LYS A 92 4.14 -10.81 10.56
C LYS A 92 2.69 -10.37 10.72
N THR A 93 2.33 -9.86 11.90
CA THR A 93 0.99 -9.31 12.15
C THR A 93 0.72 -8.09 11.27
N PHE A 94 1.70 -7.18 11.17
CA PHE A 94 1.62 -6.02 10.26
C PHE A 94 1.53 -6.42 8.77
N ASP A 95 2.33 -7.41 8.35
CA ASP A 95 2.34 -7.92 6.97
C ASP A 95 1.03 -8.61 6.59
N THR A 96 0.38 -9.28 7.54
CA THR A 96 -0.91 -9.93 7.29
C THR A 96 -2.03 -8.89 7.22
N SER A 97 -2.02 -7.91 8.13
CA SER A 97 -3.05 -6.87 8.17
C SER A 97 -2.99 -5.97 6.94
N ILE A 98 -1.80 -5.64 6.42
CA ILE A 98 -1.69 -4.77 5.23
C ILE A 98 -2.25 -5.42 3.99
N LYS A 99 -2.00 -6.72 3.79
CA LYS A 99 -2.44 -7.44 2.60
C LYS A 99 -3.95 -7.45 2.46
N MET A 100 -4.68 -7.47 3.58
CA MET A 100 -6.14 -7.34 3.56
C MET A 100 -6.58 -5.95 3.09
N ILE A 101 -5.94 -4.88 3.61
CA ILE A 101 -6.23 -3.51 3.21
C ILE A 101 -5.86 -3.28 1.74
N GLN A 102 -4.66 -3.71 1.31
CA GLN A 102 -4.21 -3.63 -0.07
C GLN A 102 -5.21 -4.28 -1.02
N LYS A 103 -5.65 -5.51 -0.72
CA LYS A 103 -6.63 -6.23 -1.52
C LYS A 103 -7.95 -5.48 -1.64
N ASP A 104 -8.48 -4.97 -0.52
CA ASP A 104 -9.74 -4.21 -0.49
C ASP A 104 -9.63 -2.93 -1.33
N VAL A 105 -8.54 -2.18 -1.17
CA VAL A 105 -8.29 -0.92 -1.90
C VAL A 105 -8.13 -1.18 -3.39
N ILE A 106 -7.35 -2.19 -3.77
CA ILE A 106 -7.16 -2.56 -5.19
C ILE A 106 -8.50 -2.95 -5.80
N LYS A 107 -9.29 -3.79 -5.12
CA LYS A 107 -10.62 -4.19 -5.60
C LYS A 107 -11.54 -2.99 -5.78
N PHE A 108 -11.54 -2.05 -4.82
CA PHE A 108 -12.32 -0.82 -4.91
C PHE A 108 -11.90 0.01 -6.13
N LEU A 109 -10.60 0.27 -6.28
CA LEU A 109 -10.08 1.11 -7.36
C LEU A 109 -10.26 0.45 -8.73
N ASP A 110 -10.03 -0.85 -8.86
CA ASP A 110 -10.23 -1.58 -10.13
C ASP A 110 -11.70 -1.52 -10.60
N TYR A 111 -12.65 -1.55 -9.66
CA TYR A 111 -14.07 -1.47 -9.96
C TYR A 111 -14.50 -0.03 -10.30
N TYR A 112 -14.21 0.94 -9.43
CA TYR A 112 -14.70 2.31 -9.58
C TYR A 112 -13.89 3.17 -10.55
N THR A 113 -12.78 2.68 -11.10
CA THR A 113 -12.09 3.34 -12.22
C THR A 113 -12.70 3.03 -13.59
N GLN A 114 -13.58 2.04 -13.69
CA GLN A 114 -14.28 1.74 -14.95
C GLN A 114 -15.27 2.86 -15.30
N ASP A 115 -15.27 3.29 -16.56
CA ASP A 115 -16.10 4.42 -17.02
C ASP A 115 -17.60 4.18 -16.86
N TYR A 116 -18.06 2.93 -17.03
CA TYR A 116 -19.48 2.57 -16.96
C TYR A 116 -20.03 2.43 -15.53
N VAL A 117 -19.16 2.40 -14.51
CA VAL A 117 -19.58 2.22 -13.11
C VAL A 117 -20.03 3.57 -12.54
N PRO A 118 -21.25 3.71 -12.02
CA PRO A 118 -21.73 4.96 -11.46
C PRO A 118 -20.96 5.36 -10.18
N LEU A 119 -20.90 6.66 -9.93
CA LEU A 119 -20.37 7.25 -8.69
C LEU A 119 -21.55 7.70 -7.83
N ASP A 120 -22.31 6.73 -7.34
CA ASP A 120 -23.53 6.91 -6.56
C ASP A 120 -23.26 6.93 -5.04
N MET A 121 -24.33 6.83 -4.25
CA MET A 121 -24.22 6.80 -2.79
C MET A 121 -23.41 5.59 -2.27
N GLU A 122 -23.49 4.45 -2.96
CA GLU A 122 -22.72 3.26 -2.57
C GLU A 122 -21.22 3.48 -2.82
N PHE A 123 -20.87 4.13 -3.94
CA PHE A 123 -19.50 4.59 -4.16
C PHE A 123 -19.02 5.47 -3.01
N GLN A 124 -19.78 6.51 -2.64
CA GLN A 124 -19.38 7.45 -1.59
C GLN A 124 -19.14 6.74 -0.26
N GLN A 125 -20.05 5.87 0.18
CA GLN A 125 -19.91 5.10 1.41
C GLN A 125 -18.65 4.23 1.40
N LYS A 126 -18.40 3.50 0.30
CA LYS A 126 -17.22 2.66 0.17
C LYS A 126 -15.93 3.47 0.08
N PHE A 127 -15.97 4.63 -0.57
CA PHE A 127 -14.84 5.55 -0.66
C PHE A 127 -14.45 6.05 0.74
N ASP A 128 -15.42 6.50 1.53
CA ASP A 128 -15.20 6.99 2.89
C ASP A 128 -14.65 5.88 3.80
N MET A 129 -15.19 4.66 3.70
CA MET A 129 -14.66 3.50 4.42
C MET A 129 -13.23 3.16 4.02
N MET A 130 -12.90 3.22 2.73
CA MET A 130 -11.55 3.00 2.23
C MET A 130 -10.58 4.06 2.75
N VAL A 131 -10.97 5.34 2.69
CA VAL A 131 -10.16 6.46 3.19
C VAL A 131 -9.90 6.32 4.69
N SER A 132 -10.91 5.97 5.47
CA SER A 132 -10.78 5.74 6.92
C SER A 132 -9.78 4.61 7.22
N LYS A 133 -9.92 3.46 6.54
CA LYS A 133 -8.97 2.33 6.68
C LYS A 133 -7.53 2.73 6.32
N LEU A 134 -7.34 3.49 5.25
CA LEU A 134 -6.02 3.97 4.83
C LEU A 134 -5.43 4.97 5.83
N ALA A 135 -6.23 5.88 6.37
CA ALA A 135 -5.77 6.84 7.36
C ALA A 135 -5.29 6.15 8.65
N SER A 136 -6.10 5.25 9.22
CA SER A 136 -5.71 4.46 10.38
C SER A 136 -4.47 3.60 10.09
N ARG A 137 -4.31 3.16 8.85
CA ARG A 137 -3.15 2.37 8.44
C ARG A 137 -1.87 3.19 8.43
N ILE A 138 -1.89 4.35 7.79
CA ILE A 138 -0.78 5.30 7.74
C ILE A 138 -0.34 5.67 9.15
N GLU A 139 -1.29 6.02 10.03
CA GLU A 139 -1.00 6.34 11.43
C GLU A 139 -0.31 5.18 12.16
N SER A 140 -0.81 3.95 11.95
CA SER A 140 -0.28 2.74 12.56
C SER A 140 1.13 2.42 12.07
N GLU A 141 1.40 2.57 10.77
CA GLU A 141 2.73 2.37 10.19
C GLU A 141 3.74 3.37 10.73
N GLU A 142 3.40 4.66 10.69
CA GLU A 142 4.29 5.73 11.10
C GLU A 142 4.60 5.67 12.60
N SER A 143 3.63 5.29 13.43
CA SER A 143 3.80 5.26 14.88
C SER A 143 4.40 3.96 15.41
N ASN A 144 4.25 2.84 14.69
CA ASN A 144 4.61 1.51 15.20
C ASN A 144 5.57 0.73 14.30
N LEU A 145 5.34 0.70 12.98
CA LEU A 145 6.13 -0.11 12.05
C LEU A 145 7.45 0.57 11.67
N TYR A 146 7.41 1.84 11.27
CA TYR A 146 8.58 2.59 10.84
C TYR A 146 9.66 2.72 11.93
N PRO A 147 9.31 2.89 13.23
CA PRO A 147 10.29 2.81 14.31
C PRO A 147 11.06 1.49 14.37
N LEU A 148 10.51 0.36 13.93
CA LEU A 148 11.23 -0.91 13.88
C LEU A 148 12.32 -0.93 12.80
N TYR A 149 12.16 -0.13 11.75
CA TYR A 149 13.15 -0.02 10.68
C TYR A 149 14.30 0.92 11.02
N GLN A 150 14.07 1.89 11.92
CA GLN A 150 15.04 2.91 12.29
C GLN A 150 15.89 2.54 13.52
N LYS A 151 15.75 1.31 14.03
CA LYS A 151 16.56 0.78 15.14
C LYS A 151 17.92 0.28 14.68
#